data_AF-A0A931YED1-F1
#
_entry.id   AF-A0A931YED1-F1
#
_cell.length_a   1.000
_cell.length_b   1.000
_cell.length_c   1.000
_cell.angle_alpha   90.00
_cell.angle_beta   90.00
_cell.angle_gamma   90.00
#
_symmetry.space_group_name_H-M   'P 1'
#
loop_
_entity.id
_entity.type
_entity.pdbx_description
1 polymer ?
#
loop_
_entity_poly.entity_id
_entity_poly.type
_entity_poly.pdbx_seq_one_letter_code
_entity_poly.pdbx_strand_id
1 'polypeptide(L)'
;SRVLYRVLALPGDGEGYGGLIQRLQGLGLAPELTNEGAAVTGLVPLRSAVETARGLREQGVRTRLEREGGAAAFRVVRVGGYATAAEAEQVRAELAARGLEGFVVRER
;
A
#
# COMPACT_ATOMS: atom_id res chain seq x y z
N SER A 1 2.31 14.52 5.38
CA SER A 1 1.97 13.24 4.73
C SER A 1 1.32 13.55 3.39
N ARG A 2 1.82 13.02 2.26
CA ARG A 2 1.15 13.16 0.95
C ARG A 2 0.18 11.98 0.82
N VAL A 3 -1.10 12.28 0.67
CA VAL A 3 -2.14 11.27 0.46
C VAL A 3 -2.00 10.73 -0.97
N LEU A 4 -1.94 9.41 -1.10
CA LEU A 4 -1.92 8.72 -2.39
C LEU A 4 -3.20 7.92 -2.56
N TYR A 5 -3.51 7.63 -3.82
CA TYR A 5 -4.73 6.97 -4.23
C TYR A 5 -4.40 5.82 -5.16
N ARG A 6 -5.25 4.80 -5.13
CA ARG A 6 -5.24 3.66 -6.03
C ARG A 6 -6.61 3.59 -6.70
N VAL A 7 -6.63 3.31 -8.01
CA VAL A 7 -7.88 3.10 -8.74
C VAL A 7 -8.21 1.62 -8.72
N LEU A 8 -9.37 1.29 -8.16
CA LEU A 8 -9.93 -0.06 -8.15
C LEU A 8 -11.03 -0.14 -9.20
N ALA A 9 -10.93 -1.11 -10.11
CA ALA A 9 -12.00 -1.53 -10.98
C ALA A 9 -12.89 -2.56 -10.28
N LEU A 10 -14.20 -2.43 -10.46
CA LEU A 10 -15.21 -3.27 -9.86
C LEU A 10 -15.96 -4.05 -10.94
N PRO A 11 -16.37 -5.30 -10.68
CA PRO A 11 -17.14 -6.08 -11.64
C PRO A 11 -18.49 -5.40 -11.94
N GLY A 12 -18.99 -5.57 -13.17
CA GLY A 12 -20.37 -5.26 -13.54
C GLY A 12 -21.40 -6.16 -12.83
N ASP A 13 -22.69 -5.85 -12.95
CA ASP A 13 -23.74 -6.67 -12.33
C ASP A 13 -23.79 -8.02 -13.03
N GLY A 14 -23.57 -9.11 -12.28
CA GLY A 14 -23.46 -10.47 -12.82
C GLY A 14 -22.09 -10.83 -13.41
N GLU A 15 -21.12 -9.91 -13.41
CA GLU A 15 -19.74 -10.19 -13.84
C GLU A 15 -18.90 -10.71 -12.66
N GLY A 16 -18.16 -11.79 -12.88
CA GLY A 16 -17.15 -12.26 -11.92
C GLY A 16 -15.82 -11.53 -12.08
N TYR A 17 -14.99 -11.54 -11.03
CA TYR A 17 -13.65 -10.94 -11.06
C TYR A 17 -12.77 -11.46 -12.21
N GLY A 18 -12.90 -12.74 -12.59
CA GLY A 18 -12.16 -13.30 -13.74
C GLY A 18 -12.48 -12.60 -15.07
N GLY A 19 -13.76 -12.30 -15.33
CA GLY A 19 -14.18 -11.57 -16.53
C GLY A 19 -13.68 -10.13 -16.55
N LEU A 20 -13.71 -9.47 -15.39
CA LEU A 20 -13.17 -8.12 -15.22
C LEU A 20 -11.67 -8.08 -15.52
N ILE A 21 -10.89 -9.02 -14.96
CA ILE A 21 -9.44 -9.07 -15.17
C ILE A 21 -9.11 -9.27 -16.65
N GLN A 22 -9.78 -10.19 -17.34
CA GLN A 22 -9.58 -10.41 -18.77
C GLN A 22 -9.90 -9.15 -19.58
N ARG A 23 -10.99 -8.44 -19.25
CA ARG A 23 -11.35 -7.18 -19.91
C ARG A 23 -10.26 -6.13 -19.72
N LEU A 24 -9.78 -5.94 -18.50
CA LEU A 24 -8.73 -4.97 -18.17
C LEU A 24 -7.41 -5.32 -18.86
N GLN A 25 -7.05 -6.60 -18.94
CA GLN A 25 -5.88 -7.07 -19.71
C GLN A 25 -6.04 -6.82 -21.21
N GLY A 26 -7.25 -6.99 -21.76
CA GLY A 26 -7.56 -6.64 -23.15
C GLY A 26 -7.42 -5.15 -23.46
N LEU A 27 -7.50 -4.29 -22.44
CA LEU A 27 -7.25 -2.85 -22.52
C LEU A 27 -5.76 -2.49 -22.34
N GLY A 28 -4.88 -3.49 -22.24
CA GLY A 28 -3.44 -3.31 -22.02
C GLY A 28 -3.07 -2.95 -20.58
N LEU A 29 -3.98 -3.12 -19.62
CA LEU A 29 -3.72 -2.87 -18.21
C LEU A 29 -3.23 -4.16 -17.53
N ALA A 30 -2.40 -4.00 -16.50
CA ALA A 30 -1.95 -5.10 -15.65
C ALA A 30 -2.65 -5.00 -14.27
N PRO A 31 -3.90 -5.47 -14.14
CA PRO A 31 -4.63 -5.35 -12.89
C PRO A 31 -4.10 -6.32 -11.82
N GLU A 32 -4.03 -5.85 -10.58
CA GLU A 32 -3.73 -6.65 -9.39
C GLU A 32 -5.03 -6.91 -8.62
N LEU A 33 -5.35 -8.17 -8.31
CA LEU A 33 -6.57 -8.50 -7.56
C LEU A 33 -6.37 -8.16 -6.07
N THR A 34 -7.27 -7.37 -5.51
CA THR A 34 -7.33 -7.05 -4.08
C THR A 34 -8.67 -7.51 -3.49
N ASN A 35 -8.80 -7.47 -2.16
CA ASN A 35 -10.06 -7.80 -1.49
C ASN A 35 -11.20 -6.82 -1.82
N GLU A 36 -10.88 -5.59 -2.25
CA GLU A 36 -11.86 -4.53 -2.54
C GLU A 36 -12.12 -4.32 -4.04
N GLY A 37 -11.36 -4.96 -4.94
CA GLY A 37 -11.46 -4.79 -6.38
C GLY A 37 -10.18 -5.13 -7.15
N ALA A 38 -10.20 -4.94 -8.46
CA ALA A 38 -9.01 -5.07 -9.31
C ALA A 38 -8.26 -3.73 -9.38
N ALA A 39 -7.11 -3.62 -8.74
CA ALA A 39 -6.27 -2.44 -8.78
C ALA A 39 -5.64 -2.27 -10.17
N VAL A 40 -5.96 -1.18 -10.85
CA VAL A 40 -5.46 -0.87 -12.21
C VAL A 40 -4.27 0.10 -12.21
N THR A 41 -3.95 0.67 -11.05
CA THR A 41 -2.81 1.56 -10.84
C THR A 41 -2.06 1.16 -9.58
N GLY A 42 -0.80 1.56 -9.48
CA GLY A 42 -0.14 1.68 -8.17
C GLY A 42 -0.66 2.90 -7.38
N LEU A 43 0.08 3.29 -6.35
CA LEU A 43 -0.20 4.51 -5.59
C LEU A 43 0.21 5.75 -6.36
N VAL A 44 -0.77 6.58 -6.69
CA VAL A 44 -0.61 7.78 -7.50
C VAL A 44 -1.25 9.01 -6.84
N PRO A 45 -0.85 10.24 -7.22
CA PRO A 45 -1.54 11.45 -6.80
C PRO A 45 -3.00 11.48 -7.26
N LEU A 46 -3.85 12.22 -6.54
CA LEU A 46 -5.29 12.30 -6.81
C LEU A 46 -5.61 12.65 -8.27
N ARG A 47 -4.90 13.62 -8.87
CA ARG A 47 -5.13 14.05 -10.26
C ARG A 47 -5.02 12.86 -11.22
N SER A 48 -3.91 12.12 -11.14
CA SER A 48 -3.66 10.94 -11.97
C SER A 48 -4.70 9.85 -11.72
N ALA A 49 -5.09 9.62 -10.45
CA ALA A 49 -6.13 8.65 -10.13
C ALA A 49 -7.50 9.01 -10.76
N VAL A 50 -7.87 10.29 -10.73
CA VAL A 50 -9.12 10.80 -11.31
C VAL A 50 -9.11 10.68 -12.83
N GLU A 51 -7.99 11.03 -13.48
CA GLU A 51 -7.81 10.89 -14.93
C GLU A 51 -7.98 9.44 -15.37
N THR A 52 -7.28 8.50 -14.71
CA THR A 52 -7.42 7.06 -15.00
C THR A 52 -8.82 6.56 -14.74
N ALA A 53 -9.44 6.92 -13.60
CA ALA A 53 -10.79 6.50 -13.27
C ALA A 53 -11.84 7.05 -14.26
N ARG A 54 -11.60 8.23 -14.85
CA ARG A 54 -12.47 8.78 -15.89
C ARG A 54 -12.33 7.99 -17.19
N GLY A 55 -11.12 7.73 -17.65
CA GLY A 55 -10.89 6.94 -18.87
C GLY A 55 -11.49 5.54 -18.80
N LEU A 56 -11.41 4.88 -17.64
CA LEU A 56 -12.06 3.59 -17.41
C LEU A 56 -13.58 3.67 -17.41
N ARG A 57 -14.16 4.72 -16.82
CA ARG A 57 -15.61 4.94 -16.84
C ARG A 57 -16.15 5.20 -18.25
N GLU A 58 -15.39 5.91 -19.09
CA GLU A 58 -15.72 6.12 -20.50
C GLU A 58 -15.73 4.79 -21.30
N GLN A 59 -15.01 3.76 -20.81
CA GLN A 59 -15.02 2.39 -21.33
C GLN A 59 -16.05 1.48 -20.65
N GLY A 60 -16.94 2.04 -19.82
CA GLY A 60 -17.99 1.28 -19.13
C GLY A 60 -17.51 0.49 -17.91
N VAL A 61 -16.28 0.71 -17.43
CA VAL A 61 -15.75 0.04 -16.25
C VAL A 61 -16.14 0.82 -14.99
N ARG A 62 -16.77 0.14 -14.02
CA ARG A 62 -17.06 0.72 -12.70
C ARG A 62 -15.76 0.88 -11.91
N THR A 63 -15.51 2.07 -11.38
CA THR A 63 -14.27 2.36 -10.64
C THR A 63 -14.55 2.96 -9.26
N ARG A 64 -13.73 2.61 -8.28
CA ARG A 64 -13.65 3.25 -6.97
C ARG A 64 -12.23 3.77 -6.73
N LEU A 65 -12.12 4.94 -6.11
CA LEU A 65 -10.83 5.44 -5.63
C LEU A 65 -10.63 4.96 -4.21
N GLU A 66 -9.58 4.18 -3.99
CA GLU A 66 -9.12 3.81 -2.68
C GLU A 66 -8.06 4.81 -2.22
N ARG A 67 -8.29 5.41 -1.05
CA ARG A 67 -7.33 6.32 -0.43
C ARG A 67 -6.41 5.49 0.45
N GLU A 68 -5.16 5.35 0.05
CA GLU A 68 -4.16 4.82 0.97
C GLU A 68 -3.66 6.00 1.81
N GLY A 69 -4.20 6.10 3.02
CA GLY A 69 -3.68 7.00 4.04
C GLY A 69 -2.27 6.54 4.32
N GLY A 70 -1.29 7.22 3.72
CA GLY A 70 0.10 6.75 3.66
C GLY A 70 0.48 6.12 4.99
N ALA A 71 0.73 4.81 4.96
CA ALA A 71 1.31 4.08 6.08
C ALA A 71 2.38 5.00 6.64
N ALA A 72 2.24 5.38 7.92
CA ALA A 72 3.14 6.35 8.51
C ALA A 72 4.56 5.92 8.14
N ALA A 73 5.26 6.75 7.36
CA ALA A 73 6.61 6.44 6.93
C ALA A 73 7.47 6.58 8.18
N PHE A 74 7.52 5.54 8.99
CA PHE A 74 8.35 5.49 10.18
C PHE A 74 9.80 5.47 9.69
N ARG A 75 10.57 6.48 10.09
CA ARG A 75 12.03 6.42 9.96
C ARG A 75 12.52 5.58 11.13
N VAL A 76 12.90 4.34 10.85
CA VAL A 76 13.56 3.49 11.83
C VAL A 76 14.97 4.03 12.05
N VAL A 77 15.26 4.48 13.26
CA VAL A 77 16.61 4.84 13.68
C VAL A 77 17.21 3.60 14.35
N ARG A 78 18.24 3.02 13.73
CA ARG A 78 19.02 1.94 14.36
C ARG A 78 20.01 2.56 15.34
N VAL A 79 19.90 2.16 16.60
CA VAL A 79 20.85 2.56 17.63
C VAL A 79 21.85 1.42 17.80
N GLY A 80 23.03 1.59 17.20
CA GLY A 80 24.14 0.63 17.30
C GLY A 80 23.91 -0.71 16.61
N GLY A 81 24.94 -1.54 16.67
CA GLY A 81 24.90 -2.98 16.41
C GLY A 81 25.59 -3.67 17.58
N TYR A 82 24.95 -4.71 18.12
CA TYR A 82 25.39 -5.37 19.36
C TYR A 82 25.80 -6.81 19.07
N ALA A 83 26.83 -7.29 19.76
CA ALA A 83 27.32 -8.64 19.56
C ALA A 83 26.36 -9.68 20.14
N THR A 84 25.63 -9.32 21.20
CA THR A 84 24.68 -10.21 21.86
C THR A 84 23.30 -9.58 22.04
N ALA A 85 22.27 -10.43 22.16
CA ALA A 85 20.92 -9.97 22.47
C ALA A 85 20.82 -9.33 23.86
N ALA A 86 21.63 -9.77 24.82
CA ALA A 86 21.65 -9.23 26.17
C ALA A 86 22.13 -7.76 26.18
N GLU A 87 23.18 -7.46 25.42
CA GLU A 87 23.67 -6.09 25.23
C GLU A 87 22.62 -5.19 24.58
N ALA A 88 21.93 -5.68 23.54
CA ALA A 88 20.88 -4.93 22.86
C ALA A 88 19.68 -4.62 23.78
N GLU A 89 19.29 -5.57 24.64
CA GLU A 89 18.22 -5.39 25.63
C GLU A 89 18.60 -4.40 26.73
N GLN A 90 19.85 -4.45 27.21
CA GLN A 90 20.34 -3.48 28.19
C GLN A 90 20.26 -2.06 27.64
N VAL A 91 20.74 -1.82 26.42
CA VAL A 91 20.65 -0.49 25.80
C VAL A 91 19.20 -0.08 25.54
N ARG A 92 18.33 -1.01 25.14
CA ARG A 92 16.89 -0.73 25.01
C ARG A 92 16.29 -0.24 26.32
N ALA A 93 16.63 -0.87 27.46
CA ALA A 93 16.14 -0.47 28.77
C ALA A 93 16.66 0.93 29.18
N GLU A 94 17.93 1.23 28.90
CA GLU A 94 18.51 2.56 29.16
C GLU A 94 17.84 3.66 28.32
N LEU A 95 17.53 3.38 27.05
CA LEU A 95 16.81 4.29 26.18
C LEU A 95 15.37 4.49 26.65
N ALA A 96 14.68 3.42 27.06
CA ALA A 96 13.33 3.49 27.61
C ALA A 96 13.28 4.33 28.89
N ALA A 97 14.27 4.21 29.78
CA ALA A 97 14.39 5.05 30.98
C ALA A 97 14.58 6.55 30.65
N ARG A 98 15.05 6.87 29.44
CA ARG A 98 15.17 8.24 28.91
C ARG A 98 13.96 8.67 28.06
N GLY A 99 12.91 7.86 28.02
CA GLY A 99 11.68 8.13 27.26
C GLY A 99 11.76 7.79 25.77
N LEU A 100 12.77 7.04 25.34
CA LEU A 100 12.92 6.58 23.96
C LEU A 100 12.51 5.11 23.86
N GLU A 101 11.28 4.88 23.46
CA GLU A 101 10.76 3.52 23.24
C GLU A 101 11.34 2.89 21.96
N GLY A 102 11.63 1.59 22.02
CA GLY A 102 12.18 0.84 20.91
C GLY A 102 12.11 -0.67 21.13
N PHE A 103 12.58 -1.43 20.15
CA PHE A 103 12.62 -2.90 20.18
C PHE A 103 13.94 -3.42 19.58
N VAL A 104 14.37 -4.59 20.04
CA VAL A 104 15.57 -5.26 19.50
C VAL A 104 15.24 -5.94 18.18
N VAL A 105 16.04 -5.68 17.15
CA VAL A 105 15.95 -6.33 15.85
C VAL A 105 17.06 -7.36 15.73
N ARG A 106 16.71 -8.59 15.31
CA ARG A 106 17.68 -9.64 14.99
C ARG A 106 17.80 -9.76 13.47
N GLU A 107 19.03 -9.75 12.96
CA GLU A 107 19.27 -10.12 11.56
C GLU A 107 18.99 -11.62 11.39
N ARG A 108 18.36 -11.98 10.27
CA ARG A 108 18.03 -13.36 9.91
C ARG A 108 19.21 -14.04 9.24
#